data_AF-A0A429B9X5-F1
#
_entry.id   AF-A0A429B9X5-F1
#
_cell.length_a   1.000
_cell.length_b   1.000
_cell.length_c   1.000
_cell.angle_alpha   90.00
_cell.angle_beta   90.00
_cell.angle_gamma   90.00
#
_symmetry.space_group_name_H-M   'P 1'
#
loop_
_entity.id
_entity.type
_entity.pdbx_description
1 polymer ?
#
loop_
_entity_poly.entity_id
_entity_poly.type
_entity_poly.pdbx_seq_one_letter_code
_entity_poly.pdbx_strand_id
1 'polypeptide(L)' 'MVHGPLMTLALAETLRLEGRAERVTRVGHRNNRPLFCGQPARLRGRRTADGFALDLLGPEAGTPCTSLTVAAR' A
#
# COMPACT_ATOMS: atom_id res chain seq x y z
N MET A 1 9.32 5.88 14.60
CA MET A 1 9.05 4.94 13.49
C MET A 1 7.58 5.06 13.14
N VAL A 2 7.23 5.09 11.85
CA VAL A 2 5.83 5.06 11.42
C VAL A 2 5.27 3.66 11.71
N HIS A 3 4.10 3.59 12.33
CA HIS A 3 3.48 2.31 12.67
C HIS A 3 3.13 1.53 11.39
N GLY A 4 3.53 0.26 11.32
CA GLY A 4 3.23 -0.62 10.19
C GLY A 4 1.74 -0.66 9.80
N PRO A 5 0.80 -0.76 10.75
CA PRO A 5 -0.63 -0.66 10.47
C PRO A 5 -1.03 0.68 9.84
N LEU A 6 -0.43 1.80 10.26
CA LEU A 6 -0.71 3.12 9.68
C LEU A 6 -0.28 3.20 8.21
N MET A 7 0.89 2.66 7.87
CA MET A 7 1.34 2.56 6.46
C MET A 7 0.39 1.70 5.62
N THR A 8 -0.14 0.63 6.20
CA THR A 8 -1.12 -0.24 5.52
C THR A 8 -2.44 0.49 5.28
N LEU A 9 -2.96 1.23 6.26
CA LEU A 9 -4.18 2.02 6.13
C LEU A 9 -4.01 3.16 5.12
N ALA A 10 -2.85 3.81 5.08
CA ALA A 10 -2.55 4.83 4.07
C ALA A 10 -2.59 4.28 2.64
N LEU A 11 -2.14 3.02 2.42
CA LEU A 11 -2.29 2.35 1.13
C LEU A 11 -3.74 1.98 0.83
N ALA A 12 -4.49 1.46 1.82
CA ALA A 12 -5.90 1.13 1.61
C ALA A 12 -6.74 2.37 1.29
N GLU A 13 -6.42 3.50 1.89
CA GLU A 13 -7.11 4.77 1.69
C GLU A 13 -7.03 5.27 0.24
N THR A 14 -5.98 4.94 -0.51
CA THR A 14 -5.93 5.31 -1.94
C THR A 14 -7.03 4.64 -2.74
N LEU A 15 -7.43 3.41 -2.38
CA LEU A 15 -8.56 2.72 -3.04
C LEU A 15 -9.87 3.45 -2.79
N ARG A 16 -10.06 4.02 -1.58
CA ARG A 16 -11.23 4.82 -1.24
C ARG A 16 -11.22 6.14 -2.01
N LEU A 17 -10.07 6.83 -2.04
CA LEU A 17 -9.90 8.09 -2.77
C LEU A 17 -10.07 7.93 -4.29
N GLU A 18 -9.70 6.77 -4.84
CA GLU A 18 -9.89 6.44 -6.26
C GLU A 18 -11.30 5.92 -6.60
N GLY A 19 -12.22 5.85 -5.64
CA GLY A 19 -13.58 5.33 -5.85
C GLY A 19 -13.64 3.82 -6.13
N ARG A 20 -12.66 3.06 -5.63
CA ARG A 20 -12.50 1.61 -5.86
C ARG A 20 -12.83 0.76 -4.63
N ALA A 21 -13.12 1.37 -3.48
CA ALA A 21 -13.34 0.66 -2.22
C ALA A 21 -14.49 -0.37 -2.29
N GLU A 22 -15.59 -0.05 -2.98
CA GLU A 22 -16.78 -0.92 -3.07
C GLU A 22 -16.52 -2.25 -3.78
N ARG A 23 -15.44 -2.34 -4.57
CA ARG A 23 -15.06 -3.54 -5.32
C ARG A 23 -14.13 -4.45 -4.53
N VAL A 24 -13.58 -3.97 -3.40
CA VAL A 24 -12.57 -4.69 -2.62
C VAL A 24 -13.23 -5.87 -1.89
N THR A 25 -12.77 -7.08 -2.18
CA THR A 25 -13.28 -8.31 -1.53
C THR A 25 -12.29 -8.92 -0.56
N ARG A 26 -10.99 -8.67 -0.76
CA ARG A 26 -9.93 -9.14 0.14
C ARG A 26 -8.73 -8.21 0.07
N VAL A 27 -8.12 -7.97 1.23
CA VAL A 27 -6.86 -7.23 1.36
C VAL A 27 -5.82 -8.13 2.01
N GLY A 28 -4.66 -8.27 1.39
CA GLY A 28 -3.45 -8.81 1.99
C GLY A 28 -2.43 -7.71 2.18
N HIS A 29 -1.64 -7.75 3.26
CA HIS A 29 -0.59 -6.76 3.48
C HIS A 29 0.68 -7.42 4.01
N ARG A 30 1.81 -6.77 3.74
CA ARG A 30 3.13 -7.17 4.25
C ARG A 30 3.93 -5.91 4.58
N ASN A 31 4.34 -5.78 5.84
CA ASN A 31 5.31 -4.76 6.26
C ASN A 31 6.71 -5.38 6.16
N ASN A 32 7.54 -4.84 5.28
CA ASN A 32 8.87 -5.39 5.00
C ASN A 32 9.97 -4.60 5.73
N ARG A 33 9.81 -3.27 5.85
CA ARG A 33 10.82 -2.37 6.40
C ARG A 33 10.19 -1.17 7.12
N PRO A 34 10.88 -0.60 8.11
CA PRO A 34 10.43 0.62 8.76
C PRO A 34 10.43 1.81 7.78
N LEU A 35 9.53 2.74 8.03
CA LEU A 35 9.61 4.12 7.57
C LEU A 35 9.77 5.01 8.82
N PHE A 36 10.62 6.02 8.77
CA PHE A 36 10.81 6.96 9.88
C PHE A 36 10.06 8.27 9.63
N CYS A 37 9.65 8.93 10.71
CA CYS A 37 8.91 10.18 10.63
C CYS A 37 9.75 11.25 9.91
N GLY A 38 9.13 12.03 9.02
CA GLY A 38 9.81 13.04 8.22
C GLY A 38 10.50 12.51 6.95
N GLN A 39 10.59 11.19 6.77
CA GLN A 39 11.09 10.63 5.51
C GLN A 39 10.03 10.73 4.41
N PRO A 40 10.42 11.13 3.18
CA PRO A 40 9.50 11.11 2.06
C PRO A 40 9.13 9.67 1.72
N ALA A 41 7.87 9.46 1.33
CA ALA A 41 7.38 8.20 0.82
C ALA A 41 6.64 8.40 -0.50
N ARG A 42 6.69 7.39 -1.37
CA ARG A 42 5.96 7.37 -2.63
C ARG A 42 5.04 6.17 -2.67
N LEU A 43 3.83 6.37 -3.17
CA LEU A 43 2.86 5.31 -3.37
C LEU A 43 2.87 4.91 -4.85
N ARG A 44 2.93 3.62 -5.13
CA ARG A 44 2.87 3.09 -6.50
C ARG A 44 1.81 2.00 -6.59
N GLY A 45 0.84 2.20 -7.46
CA GLY A 45 -0.18 1.20 -7.78
C GLY A 45 0.07 0.52 -9.13
N ARG A 46 -0.33 -0.75 -9.23
CA ARG A 46 -0.38 -1.50 -10.48
C ARG A 46 -1.60 -2.41 -10.50
N ARG A 47 -2.15 -2.65 -11.69
CA ARG A 47 -3.16 -3.70 -11.89
C ARG A 47 -2.51 -5.07 -11.83
N THR A 48 -3.29 -6.05 -11.41
CA THR A 48 -2.95 -7.47 -11.43
C THR A 48 -4.08 -8.23 -12.12
N ALA A 49 -3.95 -9.55 -12.31
CA ALA A 49 -5.01 -10.36 -12.90
C ALA A 49 -6.32 -10.29 -12.09
N ASP A 50 -6.20 -10.26 -10.76
CA ASP A 50 -7.34 -10.41 -9.83
C ASP A 50 -7.70 -9.11 -9.08
N GLY A 51 -7.08 -7.98 -9.43
CA GLY A 51 -7.30 -6.69 -8.76
C GLY A 51 -6.09 -5.77 -8.81
N PHE A 52 -5.57 -5.36 -7.65
CA PHE A 52 -4.51 -4.33 -7.55
C PHE A 52 -3.39 -4.74 -6.60
N ALA A 53 -2.20 -4.21 -6.86
CA ALA A 53 -1.10 -4.21 -5.92
C ALA A 53 -0.62 -2.77 -5.71
N LEU A 54 -0.43 -2.40 -4.45
CA LEU A 54 0.01 -1.08 -4.02
C LEU A 54 1.27 -1.22 -3.16
N ASP A 55 2.26 -0.37 -3.41
CA ASP A 55 3.51 -0.34 -2.66
C ASP A 55 3.74 1.06 -2.08
N LEU A 56 4.13 1.11 -0.80
CA LEU A 56 4.70 2.29 -0.17
C LEU A 56 6.22 2.17 -0.21
N LEU A 57 6.86 3.06 -0.95
CA LEU A 57 8.29 3.12 -1.18
C LEU A 57 8.90 4.21 -0.28
N GLY A 58 9.90 3.84 0.52
CA GLY A 58 10.71 4.78 1.28
C GLY A 58 11.77 5.48 0.41
N PRO A 59 12.68 6.25 1.03
CA PRO A 59 13.76 6.94 0.31
C PRO A 59 14.83 5.98 -0.26
N GLU A 60 14.97 4.79 0.32
CA GLU A 60 15.88 3.76 -0.18
C GLU A 60 15.29 3.06 -1.41
N ALA A 61 16.10 2.91 -2.46
CA ALA A 61 15.67 2.28 -3.70
C ALA A 61 15.55 0.76 -3.56
N GLY A 62 14.55 0.18 -4.23
CA GLY A 62 14.54 -1.25 -4.57
C GLY A 62 13.68 -2.16 -3.70
N THR A 63 13.13 -1.71 -2.55
CA THR A 63 12.18 -2.53 -1.77
C THR A 63 11.09 -1.68 -1.09
N PRO A 64 9.81 -2.07 -1.16
CA PRO A 64 8.73 -1.38 -0.44
C PRO A 64 8.87 -1.49 1.08
N CYS A 65 8.55 -0.42 1.81
CA CYS A 65 8.35 -0.45 3.26
C CYS A 65 7.13 -1.30 3.62
N THR A 66 6.03 -1.09 2.90
CA THR A 66 4.79 -1.88 3.00
C THR A 66 4.24 -2.16 1.60
N SER A 67 3.73 -3.37 1.41
CA SER A 67 3.00 -3.79 0.21
C SER A 67 1.58 -4.22 0.57
N LEU A 68 0.64 -3.95 -0.31
CA LEU A 68 -0.77 -4.30 -0.19
C LEU A 68 -1.24 -4.98 -1.48
N THR A 69 -1.91 -6.12 -1.36
CA THR A 69 -2.57 -6.83 -2.46
C THR A 69 -4.08 -6.79 -2.25
N VAL A 70 -4.80 -6.55 -3.33
CA VAL A 70 -6.25 -6.34 -3.31
C VAL A 70 -6.87 -7.25 -4.34
N ALA A 71 -7.76 -8.13 -3.90
CA ALA A 71 -8.69 -8.80 -4.79
C ALA A 71 -9.92 -7.91 -4.98
N ALA A 72 -10.32 -7.69 -6.23
CA ALA A 72 -11.47 -6.85 -6.58
C ALA A 72 -12.44 -7.60 -7.50
N ARG A 73 -13.75 -7.42 -7.30
CA ARG A 73 -14.81 -7.99 -8.14
C ARG A 73 -15.65 -6.87 -8.78
#